data_AF-A0A9W4KXZ9-F1
#
_entry.id   AF-A0A9W4KXZ9-F1
#
_cell.length_a   1.000
_cell.length_b   1.000
_cell.length_c   1.000
_cell.angle_alpha   90.00
_cell.angle_beta   90.00
_cell.angle_gamma   90.00
#
_symmetry.space_group_name_H-M   'P 1'
#
loop_
_entity.id
_entity.type
_entity.pdbx_description
1 polymer ?
#
loop_
_entity_poly.entity_id
_entity_poly.type
_entity_poly.pdbx_seq_one_letter_code
_entity_poly.pdbx_strand_id
1 'polypeptide(L)' 'MKFIIGYYILQIIIVILCILLGYFIYDKRFKRNHGVKVPDGFQSTDEINIDPVTGEKTRVYYNPDTGERFYKKEN' A
#
# COMPACT_ATOMS: atom_id res chain seq x y z
N MET A 1 14.15 -39.05 -11.14
CA MET A 1 15.01 -37.89 -10.87
C MET A 1 14.61 -36.63 -11.66
N LYS A 2 14.66 -36.62 -13.00
CA LYS A 2 14.31 -35.43 -13.81
C LYS A 2 12.89 -34.88 -13.55
N PHE A 3 11.89 -35.74 -13.41
CA PHE A 3 10.52 -35.33 -13.06
C PHE A 3 10.41 -34.69 -11.67
N ILE A 4 11.14 -35.22 -10.69
CA ILE A 4 11.17 -34.70 -9.32
C ILE A 4 11.81 -33.31 -9.31
N ILE A 5 12.92 -33.14 -10.05
CA ILE A 5 13.58 -31.84 -10.21
C ILE A 5 12.65 -30.83 -10.90
N GLY A 6 11.96 -31.24 -11.97
CA GLY A 6 11.01 -30.38 -12.68
C GLY A 6 9.84 -29.93 -11.79
N TYR A 7 9.33 -30.82 -10.93
CA TYR A 7 8.28 -30.50 -9.97
C TYR A 7 8.71 -29.43 -8.97
N TYR A 8 9.91 -29.55 -8.38
CA TYR A 8 10.43 -28.54 -7.46
C TYR A 8 10.72 -27.19 -8.15
N ILE A 9 11.23 -27.20 -9.38
CA ILE A 9 11.43 -25.95 -10.15
C ILE A 9 10.08 -25.25 -10.38
N LEU A 10 9.04 -25.99 -10.75
CA LEU A 10 7.69 -25.43 -10.94
C LEU A 10 7.16 -24.81 -9.64
N GLN A 11 7.33 -25.48 -8.51
CA GLN A 11 6.93 -24.93 -7.20
C GLN A 11 7.66 -23.63 -6.88
N ILE A 12 8.97 -23.56 -7.12
CA ILE A 12 9.76 -22.34 -6.90
C ILE A 12 9.25 -21.20 -7.80
N ILE A 13 8.95 -21.48 -9.07
CA ILE A 13 8.40 -20.47 -9.99
C ILE A 13 7.06 -19.93 -9.46
N ILE A 14 6.17 -20.81 -8.98
CA ILE A 14 4.88 -20.41 -8.40
C ILE A 14 5.09 -19.50 -7.18
N VAL A 15 6.01 -19.86 -6.28
CA VAL A 15 6.33 -19.04 -5.10
C VAL A 15 6.87 -17.67 -5.51
N ILE A 16 7.79 -17.62 -6.49
CA ILE A 16 8.32 -16.35 -7.01
C ILE A 16 7.19 -15.49 -7.59
N LEU A 17 6.27 -16.08 -8.36
CA LEU A 17 5.12 -15.37 -8.90
C LEU A 17 4.22 -14.79 -7.79
N CYS A 18 3.94 -15.55 -6.73
CA CYS A 18 3.18 -15.06 -5.59
C CYS A 18 3.88 -13.88 -4.89
N ILE A 19 5.20 -13.96 -4.69
CA ILE A 19 5.99 -12.87 -4.10
C ILE A 19 5.94 -11.63 -4.98
N LEU A 20 6.14 -11.78 -6.29
CA LEU A 20 6.10 -10.66 -7.23
C LEU A 20 4.73 -10.01 -7.28
N LEU A 21 3.65 -10.79 -7.36
CA LEU A 21 2.28 -10.26 -7.32
C LEU A 21 2.01 -9.48 -6.04
N GLY A 22 2.41 -10.03 -4.88
CA GLY A 22 2.31 -9.34 -3.60
C GLY A 22 3.08 -8.02 -3.60
N TYR A 23 4.32 -8.03 -4.07
CA TYR A 23 5.17 -6.85 -4.15
C TYR A 23 4.56 -5.77 -5.05
N PHE A 24 4.18 -6.11 -6.29
CA PHE A 24 3.63 -5.14 -7.24
C PHE A 24 2.28 -4.54 -6.80
N ILE A 25 1.42 -5.34 -6.17
CA ILE A 25 0.11 -4.86 -5.69
C ILE A 25 0.30 -3.99 -4.42
N TYR A 26 1.11 -4.46 -3.47
CA TYR A 26 1.31 -3.77 -2.19
C TYR A 26 2.09 -2.47 -2.34
N ASP A 27 3.19 -2.48 -3.10
CA ASP A 27 4.02 -1.28 -3.33
C ASP A 27 3.22 -0.18 -4.04
N LYS A 28 2.34 -0.54 -4.98
CA LYS A 28 1.45 0.40 -5.66
C LYS A 28 0.44 1.04 -4.69
N ARG A 29 -0.13 0.27 -3.76
CA ARG A 29 -1.08 0.80 -2.77
C ARG A 29 -0.39 1.70 -1.75
N PHE A 30 0.78 1.30 -1.25
CA PHE A 30 1.55 2.08 -0.27
C PHE A 30 1.92 3.47 -0.82
N LYS A 31 2.41 3.53 -2.07
CA LYS A 31 2.84 4.77 -2.73
C LYS A 31 1.69 5.70 -3.11
N ARG A 32 0.47 5.19 -3.30
CA ARG A 32 -0.70 6.00 -3.74
C ARG A 32 -1.47 6.62 -2.58
N ASN A 33 -1.39 6.06 -1.39
CA ASN A 33 -2.21 6.47 -0.25
C ASN A 33 -1.57 7.58 0.60
N HIS A 34 -0.47 8.19 0.15
CA HIS A 34 0.23 9.25 0.87
C HIS A 34 0.64 10.36 -0.10
N GLY A 35 0.56 11.62 0.32
CA GLY A 35 1.03 12.74 -0.49
C GLY A 35 0.51 14.10 -0.06
N VAL A 36 0.77 15.12 -0.86
CA VAL A 36 0.35 16.51 -0.59
C VAL A 36 -1.01 16.82 -1.21
N LYS A 37 -1.33 16.21 -2.36
CA LYS A 37 -2.60 16.42 -3.07
C LYS A 37 -3.54 15.25 -2.80
N VAL A 38 -4.69 15.55 -2.21
CA VAL A 38 -5.75 14.58 -1.97
C VAL A 38 -6.48 14.32 -3.29
N PRO A 39 -6.66 13.05 -3.71
CA PRO A 39 -7.45 12.72 -4.90
C PRO A 39 -8.94 13.03 -4.72
N ASP A 40 -9.67 13.16 -5.83
CA ASP A 40 -11.11 13.40 -5.80
C ASP A 40 -11.87 12.22 -5.14
N GLY A 41 -13.00 12.53 -4.48
CA GLY A 41 -13.82 11.55 -3.76
C GLY A 41 -13.37 11.23 -2.34
N PHE A 42 -12.19 11.70 -1.91
CA PHE A 42 -11.74 11.59 -0.52
C PHE A 42 -12.28 12.73 0.33
N GLN A 43 -12.85 12.38 1.48
CA GLN A 43 -13.42 13.29 2.47
C GLN A 43 -12.46 13.43 3.66
N SER A 44 -12.28 14.66 4.18
CA SER A 44 -11.44 14.87 5.36
C SER A 44 -12.09 14.26 6.59
N THR A 45 -11.29 13.56 7.40
CA THR A 45 -11.72 13.09 8.71
C THR A 45 -11.13 13.97 9.81
N ASP A 46 -11.63 13.83 11.04
CA ASP A 46 -11.09 14.49 12.22
C ASP A 46 -9.84 13.77 12.78
N GLU A 47 -9.42 12.67 12.17
CA GLU A 47 -8.20 11.94 12.55
C GLU A 47 -6.96 12.70 12.08
N ILE A 48 -6.15 13.16 13.06
CA ILE A 48 -4.86 13.81 12.86
C ILE A 48 -3.80 13.01 13.59
N ASN A 49 -2.77 12.58 12.87
CA ASN A 49 -1.59 11.95 13.43
C ASN A 49 -0.46 12.97 13.51
N ILE A 50 0.25 13.02 14.63
CA ILE A 50 1.36 13.94 14.87
C ILE A 50 2.58 13.08 15.21
N ASP A 51 3.63 13.21 14.42
CA ASP A 51 4.91 12.56 14.72
C ASP A 51 5.52 13.22 15.98
N PRO A 52 5.74 12.47 17.08
CA PRO A 52 6.27 13.03 18.32
C PRO A 52 7.76 13.46 18.21
N VAL A 53 8.48 12.97 17.20
CA VAL A 53 9.90 13.26 16.98
C VAL A 53 10.07 14.48 16.08
N THR A 54 9.32 14.54 14.98
CA THR A 54 9.47 15.62 13.97
C THR A 54 8.43 16.73 14.10
N GLY A 55 7.31 16.48 14.79
CA GLY A 55 6.16 17.38 14.86
C GLY A 55 5.32 17.41 13.58
N GLU A 56 5.64 16.59 12.56
CA GLU A 56 4.88 16.54 11.32
C GLU A 56 3.43 16.11 11.58
N LYS A 57 2.48 16.90 11.09
CA LYS A 57 1.05 16.58 11.18
C LYS A 57 0.58 15.93 9.90
N THR A 58 -0.22 14.87 10.03
CA THR A 58 -0.82 14.17 8.91
C THR A 58 -2.31 14.01 9.16
N ARG A 59 -3.14 14.58 8.29
CA ARG A 59 -4.60 14.38 8.33
C ARG A 59 -4.99 13.17 7.49
N VAL A 60 -5.88 12.37 8.04
CA VAL A 60 -6.46 11.22 7.34
C VAL A 60 -7.69 11.66 6.54
N TYR A 61 -7.76 11.20 5.30
CA TYR A 61 -8.90 11.35 4.41
C TYR A 61 -9.45 9.97 4.07
N TYR A 62 -10.76 9.85 3.91
CA TYR A 62 -11.46 8.61 3.64
C TYR A 62 -12.31 8.72 2.37
N ASN A 63 -12.21 7.73 1.49
CA ASN A 63 -13.09 7.61 0.33
C ASN A 63 -14.20 6.58 0.64
N PRO A 64 -15.48 7.00 0.76
CA PRO A 64 -16.57 6.09 1.09
C PRO A 64 -16.93 5.12 -0.04
N ASP A 65 -16.62 5.46 -1.29
CA ASP A 65 -16.95 4.62 -2.45
C ASP A 65 -16.00 3.43 -2.57
N THR A 66 -14.73 3.60 -2.19
CA THR A 66 -13.69 2.55 -2.29
C THR A 66 -13.26 1.97 -0.94
N GLY A 67 -13.58 2.65 0.16
CA GLY A 67 -13.08 2.32 1.50
C GLY A 67 -11.60 2.65 1.71
N GLU A 68 -10.96 3.36 0.79
CA GLU A 68 -9.54 3.71 0.86
C GLU A 68 -9.28 4.86 1.83
N ARG A 69 -8.08 4.87 2.42
CA ARG A 69 -7.56 5.96 3.26
C ARG A 69 -6.39 6.65 2.58
N PHE A 70 -6.35 7.97 2.67
CA PHE A 70 -5.28 8.80 2.15
C PHE A 70 -4.72 9.69 3.27
N TYR A 71 -3.40 9.70 3.41
CA TYR A 71 -2.68 10.42 4.45
C TYR A 71 -2.03 11.66 3.84
N LYS A 72 -2.53 12.84 4.21
CA LYS A 72 -2.03 14.11 3.73
C LYS A 72 -1.19 14.79 4.79
N LYS A 73 0.07 15.11 4.46
CA LYS A 73 0.89 15.98 5.32
C LYS A 73 0.28 17.38 5.37
N GLU A 74 0.09 17.90 6.58
CA GLU A 74 -0.30 19.28 6.84
C GLU A 74 0.96 20.07 7.20
N ASN A 75 1.16 21.21 6.51
CA ASN A 75 2.19 22.19 6.84
C ASN A 75 1.67 23.20 7.86
#